data_AF-A0A9E6C5Z1-F1
#
_entry.id   AF-A0A9E6C5Z1-F1
#
_cell.length_a   1.000
_cell.length_b   1.000
_cell.length_c   1.000
_cell.angle_alpha   90.00
_cell.angle_beta   90.00
_cell.angle_gamma   90.00
#
_symmetry.space_group_name_H-M   'P 1'
#
loop_
_entity.id
_entity.type
_entity.pdbx_description
1 polymer ?
#
loop_
_entity_poly.entity_id
_entity_poly.type
_entity_poly.pdbx_seq_one_letter_code
_entity_poly.pdbx_strand_id
1 'polypeptide(L)'
;FKTLWMALNQKNYREYISLQDPAARKEMLDQLLRNNILSFYKGVDYWTNEKILTSVDAAPKRTRFKNQPMLAFTGHFTTNAVLPDYAGIGKSVARGFGTVMKIE
;
A
#
# COMPACT_ATOMS: atom_id res chain seq x y z
N PHE A 1 6.12 6.20 -3.12
CA PHE A 1 6.79 4.98 -2.60
C PHE A 1 8.25 4.97 -3.03
N LYS A 2 9.19 4.77 -2.10
CA LYS A 2 10.61 4.61 -2.41
C LYS A 2 10.96 3.19 -2.86
N THR A 3 10.22 2.19 -2.40
CA THR A 3 10.35 0.79 -2.83
C THR A 3 8.98 0.23 -3.24
N LEU A 4 8.97 -0.92 -3.91
CA LEU A 4 7.73 -1.56 -4.34
C LEU A 4 6.80 -1.83 -3.14
N TRP A 5 5.52 -1.52 -3.28
CA TRP A 5 4.50 -1.75 -2.26
C TRP A 5 3.75 -3.05 -2.53
N MET A 6 3.85 -4.01 -1.62
CA MET A 6 3.04 -5.24 -1.67
C MET A 6 1.71 -5.02 -0.95
N ALA A 7 0.74 -4.48 -1.70
CA ALA A 7 -0.58 -4.12 -1.20
C ALA A 7 -1.52 -5.33 -0.99
N LEU A 8 -1.33 -6.41 -1.76
CA LEU A 8 -2.31 -7.48 -1.91
C LEU A 8 -1.95 -8.68 -1.03
N ASN A 9 -2.93 -9.15 -0.27
CA ASN A 9 -2.94 -10.50 0.27
C ASN A 9 -3.52 -11.48 -0.77
N GLN A 10 -3.62 -12.77 -0.44
CA GLN A 10 -4.08 -13.80 -1.37
C GLN A 10 -5.52 -13.59 -1.87
N LYS A 11 -6.43 -13.12 -1.00
CA LYS A 11 -7.83 -12.82 -1.34
C LYS A 11 -7.90 -11.60 -2.25
N ASN A 12 -7.30 -10.50 -1.82
CA ASN A 12 -7.29 -9.23 -2.53
C ASN A 12 -6.61 -9.36 -3.90
N TYR A 13 -5.61 -10.23 -4.03
CA TYR A 13 -5.00 -10.52 -5.33
C TYR A 13 -6.01 -11.08 -6.34
N ARG A 14 -6.82 -12.06 -5.93
CA ARG A 14 -7.82 -12.67 -6.83
C ARG A 14 -8.86 -11.63 -7.27
N GLU A 15 -9.33 -10.83 -6.33
CA GLU A 15 -10.28 -9.75 -6.57
C GLU A 15 -9.68 -8.68 -7.52
N TYR A 16 -8.48 -8.17 -7.22
CA TYR A 16 -7.81 -7.17 -8.05
C TYR A 16 -7.62 -7.61 -9.52
N ILE A 17 -7.25 -8.88 -9.74
CA ILE A 17 -7.08 -9.43 -11.09
C ILE A 17 -8.42 -9.59 -11.83
N SER A 18 -9.50 -9.88 -11.10
CA SER A 18 -10.85 -10.01 -11.68
C SER A 18 -11.47 -8.68 -12.10
N LEU A 19 -11.06 -7.57 -11.46
CA LEU A 19 -11.50 -6.23 -11.83
C LEU A 19 -10.92 -5.84 -13.21
N GLN A 20 -11.77 -5.54 -14.18
CA GLN A 20 -11.36 -5.01 -15.49
C GLN A 20 -11.34 -3.48 -15.53
N ASP A 21 -12.21 -2.84 -14.75
CA ASP A 21 -12.31 -1.39 -14.67
C ASP A 21 -11.11 -0.80 -13.89
N PRO A 22 -10.32 0.11 -14.51
CA PRO A 22 -9.26 0.83 -13.84
C PRO A 22 -9.74 1.65 -12.64
N ALA A 23 -10.95 2.22 -12.68
CA ALA A 23 -11.47 3.02 -11.57
C ALA A 23 -11.75 2.14 -10.34
N ALA A 24 -12.41 1.00 -10.53
CA ALA A 24 -12.60 0.01 -9.46
C ALA A 24 -11.27 -0.51 -8.88
N ARG A 25 -10.24 -0.74 -9.73
CA ARG A 25 -8.90 -1.12 -9.25
C ARG A 25 -8.28 -0.02 -8.39
N LYS A 26 -8.41 1.23 -8.79
CA LYS A 26 -7.91 2.38 -8.02
C LYS A 26 -8.61 2.46 -6.66
N GLU A 27 -9.94 2.36 -6.64
CA GLU A 27 -10.74 2.39 -5.40
C GLU A 27 -10.31 1.30 -4.43
N MET A 28 -10.10 0.08 -4.93
CA MET A 28 -9.57 -1.03 -4.14
C MET A 28 -8.18 -0.71 -3.56
N LEU A 29 -7.27 -0.15 -4.36
CA LEU A 29 -5.94 0.23 -3.89
C LEU A 29 -6.00 1.36 -2.85
N ASP A 30 -6.91 2.32 -2.99
CA ASP A 30 -7.15 3.38 -2.00
C ASP A 30 -7.57 2.76 -0.66
N GLN A 31 -8.55 1.85 -0.68
CA GLN A 31 -8.98 1.15 0.53
C GLN A 31 -7.83 0.35 1.18
N LEU A 32 -7.01 -0.34 0.38
CA LEU A 32 -5.87 -1.10 0.89
C LEU A 32 -4.80 -0.22 1.48
N LEU A 33 -4.51 0.93 0.86
CA LEU A 33 -3.57 1.90 1.40
C LEU A 33 -4.04 2.42 2.76
N ARG A 34 -5.31 2.82 2.87
CA ARG A 34 -5.92 3.25 4.13
C ARG A 34 -5.78 2.19 5.22
N ASN A 35 -6.11 0.94 4.90
CA ASN A 35 -6.02 -0.17 5.87
C ASN A 35 -4.56 -0.46 6.28
N ASN A 36 -3.61 -0.34 5.35
CA ASN A 36 -2.19 -0.52 5.64
C ASN A 36 -1.65 0.61 6.54
N ILE A 37 -2.09 1.85 6.35
CA ILE A 37 -1.74 2.99 7.22
C ILE A 37 -2.32 2.78 8.63
N LEU A 38 -3.58 2.36 8.74
CA LEU A 38 -4.19 2.03 10.04
C LEU A 38 -3.44 0.88 10.75
N SER A 39 -2.98 -0.10 9.98
CA SER A 39 -2.17 -1.21 10.51
C SER A 39 -0.80 -0.72 11.01
N PHE A 40 -0.18 0.24 10.30
CA PHE A 40 1.05 0.89 10.74
C PHE A 40 0.84 1.66 12.05
N TYR A 41 -0.20 2.50 12.14
CA TYR A 41 -0.55 3.24 13.36
C TYR A 41 -0.74 2.32 14.58
N LYS A 42 -1.50 1.23 14.40
CA LYS A 42 -1.65 0.22 15.45
C LYS A 42 -0.31 -0.39 15.87
N GLY A 43 0.60 -0.61 14.93
CA GLY A 43 1.92 -1.18 15.20
C GLY A 43 2.88 -0.25 15.96
N VAL A 44 2.58 1.05 16.03
CA VAL A 44 3.35 2.06 16.79
C VAL A 44 2.53 2.65 17.95
N ASP A 45 1.48 1.95 18.38
CA ASP A 45 0.58 2.36 19.46
C ASP A 45 -0.03 3.76 19.30
N TYR A 46 -0.25 4.18 18.05
CA TYR A 46 -0.91 5.43 17.71
C TYR A 46 -2.39 5.21 17.34
N TRP A 47 -3.27 6.02 17.93
CA TRP A 47 -4.72 5.96 17.70
C TRP A 47 -5.21 7.29 17.11
N THR A 48 -5.97 7.22 16.03
CA THR A 48 -6.60 8.38 15.38
C THR A 48 -8.12 8.28 15.44
N ASN A 49 -8.77 9.39 15.76
CA ASN A 49 -10.23 9.51 15.68
C ASN A 49 -10.68 10.05 14.32
N GLU A 50 -9.75 10.59 13.53
CA GLU A 50 -10.03 11.10 12.20
C GLU A 50 -10.05 10.00 11.15
N LYS A 51 -10.93 10.17 10.15
CA LYS A 51 -10.96 9.29 8.98
C LYS A 51 -9.70 9.52 8.15
N ILE A 52 -8.94 8.45 7.91
CA ILE A 52 -7.82 8.47 6.98
C ILE A 52 -8.35 8.48 5.55
N LEU A 53 -8.00 9.53 4.81
CA LEU A 53 -8.27 9.72 3.39
C LEU A 53 -7.01 9.36 2.61
N THR A 54 -7.20 8.68 1.49
CA THR A 54 -6.12 8.21 0.62
C THR A 54 -6.52 8.35 -0.84
N SER A 55 -5.61 8.84 -1.65
CA SER A 55 -5.69 8.75 -3.11
C SER A 55 -4.35 8.27 -3.64
N VAL A 56 -4.31 7.06 -4.19
CA VAL A 56 -3.12 6.41 -4.74
C VAL A 56 -3.15 6.45 -6.26
N ASP A 57 -2.02 6.81 -6.83
CA ASP A 57 -1.70 6.62 -8.23
C ASP A 57 -0.51 5.67 -8.30
N ALA A 58 -0.79 4.40 -8.61
CA ALA A 58 0.21 3.36 -8.62
C ALA A 58 0.06 2.40 -9.80
N ALA A 59 1.20 2.11 -10.41
CA ALA A 59 1.32 1.17 -11.51
C ALA A 59 1.72 -0.23 -10.98
N PRO A 60 1.13 -1.31 -11.51
CA PRO A 60 1.52 -2.66 -11.17
C PRO A 60 2.93 -2.99 -11.68
N LYS A 61 3.69 -3.74 -10.88
CA LYS A 61 5.01 -4.31 -11.21
C LYS A 61 5.08 -5.75 -10.74
N ARG A 62 5.72 -6.61 -11.54
CA ARG A 62 6.04 -7.98 -11.12
C ARG A 62 7.34 -7.97 -10.31
N THR A 63 7.34 -8.70 -9.21
CA THR A 63 8.53 -8.95 -8.37
C THR A 63 8.57 -10.43 -7.97
N ARG A 64 9.63 -10.85 -7.26
CA ARG A 64 9.73 -12.19 -6.67
C ARG A 64 9.85 -12.06 -5.16
N PHE A 65 9.10 -12.88 -4.44
CA PHE A 65 9.20 -13.01 -2.99
C PHE A 65 9.29 -14.48 -2.64
N LYS A 66 10.41 -14.92 -2.03
CA LYS A 66 10.68 -16.33 -1.74
C LYS A 66 10.49 -17.23 -2.99
N ASN A 67 11.06 -16.81 -4.12
CA ASN A 67 10.93 -17.45 -5.45
C ASN A 67 9.50 -17.55 -6.02
N GLN A 68 8.50 -16.94 -5.38
CA GLN A 68 7.15 -16.85 -5.90
C GLN A 68 6.95 -15.50 -6.61
N PRO A 69 6.43 -15.48 -7.85
CA PRO A 69 6.04 -14.26 -8.52
C PRO A 69 4.95 -13.54 -7.73
N MET A 70 5.15 -12.24 -7.50
CA MET A 70 4.22 -11.38 -6.78
C MET A 70 3.88 -10.15 -7.63
N LEU A 71 2.63 -9.70 -7.51
CA LEU A 71 2.22 -8.38 -7.98
C LEU A 71 2.44 -7.37 -6.86
N ALA A 72 3.21 -6.34 -7.16
CA ALA A 72 3.46 -5.20 -6.29
C ALA A 72 3.21 -3.90 -7.05
N PHE A 73 3.32 -2.76 -6.38
CA PHE A 73 2.96 -1.47 -6.93
C PHE A 73 4.08 -0.45 -6.75
N THR A 74 4.23 0.43 -7.72
CA THR A 74 5.12 1.61 -7.65
C THR A 74 4.31 2.85 -7.97
N GLY A 75 4.64 3.99 -7.36
CA GLY A 75 3.92 5.24 -7.61
C GLY A 75 3.87 6.15 -6.38
N HIS A 76 2.84 6.97 -6.33
CA HIS A 76 2.66 8.03 -5.34
C HIS A 76 1.26 7.97 -4.74
N PHE A 77 1.09 8.63 -3.60
CA PHE A 77 -0.23 8.79 -2.99
C PHE A 77 -0.27 10.07 -2.19
N THR A 78 -1.49 10.57 -1.99
CA THR A 78 -1.81 11.67 -1.09
C THR A 78 -2.64 11.12 0.07
N THR A 79 -2.36 11.58 1.28
CA THR A 79 -3.13 11.23 2.48
C THR A 79 -3.09 12.37 3.50
N ASN A 80 -4.10 12.43 4.39
CA ASN A 80 -4.08 13.26 5.59
C ASN A 80 -3.36 12.56 6.78
N ALA A 81 -2.90 11.32 6.62
CA ALA A 81 -2.13 10.63 7.64
C ALA A 81 -0.68 11.17 7.72
N VAL A 82 -0.11 11.17 8.93
CA VAL A 82 1.29 11.50 9.17
C VAL A 82 2.08 10.19 9.21
N LEU A 83 3.00 10.04 8.25
CA LEU A 83 3.91 8.90 8.18
C LEU A 83 5.34 9.42 8.29
N PRO A 84 6.16 8.88 9.22
CA PRO A 84 7.58 9.18 9.24
C PRO A 84 8.25 8.78 7.92
N ASP A 85 9.27 9.54 7.52
CA ASP A 85 10.07 9.15 6.37
C ASP A 85 10.71 7.77 6.59
N TYR A 86 10.74 6.99 5.52
CA TYR A 86 11.20 5.61 5.48
C TYR A 86 10.35 4.59 6.26
N ALA A 87 9.16 4.98 6.74
CA ALA A 87 8.19 4.02 7.26
C ALA A 87 7.82 2.96 6.19
N GLY A 88 7.63 1.71 6.63
CA GLY A 88 7.18 0.63 5.77
C GLY A 88 5.69 0.38 5.94
N ILE A 89 4.93 0.33 4.83
CA ILE A 89 3.50 0.01 4.83
C ILE A 89 3.16 -1.18 3.92
N GLY A 90 2.17 -1.98 4.32
CA GLY A 90 1.75 -3.18 3.57
C GLY A 90 2.48 -4.46 4.00
N LYS A 91 2.69 -5.39 3.08
CA LYS A 91 3.26 -6.71 3.38
C LYS A 91 4.79 -6.74 3.26
N SER A 92 5.42 -7.50 4.16
CA SER A 92 6.88 -7.73 4.21
C SER A 92 7.72 -6.46 4.33
N VAL A 93 7.25 -5.50 5.13
CA VAL A 93 7.93 -4.22 5.39
C VAL A 93 9.34 -4.39 5.97
N ALA A 94 9.55 -5.41 6.82
CA ALA A 94 10.86 -5.76 7.37
C ALA A 94 11.90 -6.20 6.31
N ARG A 95 11.47 -6.47 5.08
CA ARG A 95 12.33 -6.79 3.93
C ARG A 95 12.47 -5.62 2.95
N GLY A 96 12.08 -4.41 3.37
CA GLY A 96 12.21 -3.18 2.60
C GLY A 96 11.12 -2.93 1.56
N PHE A 97 10.00 -3.66 1.59
CA PHE A 97 8.84 -3.35 0.73
C PHE A 97 7.97 -2.25 1.34
N GLY A 98 7.38 -1.43 0.47
CA GLY A 98 6.41 -0.40 0.85
C GLY A 98 7.02 0.74 1.64
N THR A 99 8.31 1.01 1.48
CA THR A 99 8.97 2.16 2.09
C THR A 99 8.39 3.44 1.50
N VAL A 100 7.95 4.36 2.36
CA VAL A 100 7.41 5.66 1.99
C VAL A 100 8.33 6.79 2.41
N MET A 101 8.18 7.93 1.76
CA MET A 101 8.84 9.18 2.13
C MET A 101 7.95 10.29 1.59
N LYS A 102 7.83 11.39 2.34
CA LYS A 102 7.16 12.59 1.87
C LYS A 102 7.94 13.18 0.68
N ILE A 103 7.22 13.70 -0.30
CA ILE A 103 7.79 14.44 -1.44
C ILE A 103 7.56 15.92 -1.14
N GLU A 104 8.61 16.73 -1.28
CA GLU A 104 8.53 18.19 -1.20
C GLU A 104 7.89 18.79 -2.45
#